data_AF-Q91WY1-F1
#
_entry.id   AF-Q91WY1-F1
#
_cell.length_a   1.000
_cell.length_b   1.000
_cell.length_c   1.000
_cell.angle_alpha   90.00
_cell.angle_beta   90.00
_cell.angle_gamma   90.00
#
_symmetry.space_group_name_H-M   'P 1'
#
loop_
_entity.id
_entity.type
_entity.pdbx_description
1 polymer ?
#
loop_
_entity_poly.entity_id
_entity_poly.type
_entity_poly.pdbx_seq_one_letter_code
_entity_poly.pdbx_strand_id
1 'polypeptide(L)'
;KVKKTGSQANKLMRLHNSEVGRQALRASLETKCKCHGVSGSCSIRTCWKGLQELWDVAADLKTRYLSTTKVVHRPMGTRKHLVPKDLDIRPVKDSELVYLQSSPDFC
;
A
#
# COMPACT_ATOMS: atom_id res chain seq x y z
N LYS A 1 22.18 -25.51 -5.52
CA LYS A 1 20.70 -25.54 -5.64
C LYS A 1 20.11 -24.27 -5.04
N VAL A 2 19.72 -23.29 -5.87
CA VAL A 2 19.14 -22.01 -5.40
C VAL A 2 17.80 -22.27 -4.71
N LYS A 3 17.65 -21.79 -3.46
CA LYS A 3 16.51 -22.07 -2.58
C LYS A 3 15.20 -21.50 -3.14
N LYS A 4 14.28 -22.36 -3.60
CA LYS A 4 12.92 -22.03 -4.07
C LYS A 4 12.06 -21.26 -3.04
N THR A 5 12.43 -21.21 -1.76
CA THR A 5 11.67 -20.56 -0.68
C THR A 5 11.71 -19.04 -0.72
N GLY A 6 12.80 -18.43 -1.20
CA GLY A 6 12.91 -16.97 -1.34
C GLY A 6 11.95 -16.41 -2.39
N SER A 7 11.72 -17.16 -3.48
CA SER A 7 10.80 -16.76 -4.57
C SER A 7 9.35 -16.66 -4.09
N GLN A 8 8.87 -17.65 -3.33
CA GLN A 8 7.49 -17.65 -2.84
C GLN A 8 7.22 -16.55 -1.80
N ALA A 9 8.15 -16.35 -0.85
CA ALA A 9 8.05 -15.27 0.12
C ALA A 9 8.03 -13.90 -0.56
N ASN A 10 8.94 -13.68 -1.52
CA ASN A 10 8.99 -12.44 -2.30
C ASN A 10 7.71 -12.22 -3.11
N LYS A 11 7.13 -13.28 -3.69
CA LYS A 11 5.86 -13.20 -4.42
C LYS A 11 4.72 -12.74 -3.49
N LEU A 12 4.60 -13.33 -2.30
CA LEU A 12 3.58 -12.95 -1.32
C LEU A 12 3.76 -11.49 -0.89
N MET A 13 4.99 -11.05 -0.60
CA MET A 13 5.30 -9.68 -0.20
C MET A 13 4.92 -8.69 -1.30
N ARG A 14 5.26 -9.00 -2.56
CA ARG A 14 4.93 -8.14 -3.71
C ARG A 14 3.43 -8.02 -3.92
N LEU A 15 2.68 -9.12 -3.79
CA LEU A 15 1.21 -9.11 -3.90
C LEU A 15 0.59 -8.25 -2.80
N HIS A 16 1.03 -8.45 -1.55
CA HIS A 16 0.58 -7.64 -0.40
C HIS A 16 0.85 -6.15 -0.63
N ASN A 17 2.10 -5.77 -0.90
CA ASN A 17 2.46 -4.36 -1.09
C ASN A 17 1.76 -3.72 -2.30
N SER A 18 1.46 -4.50 -3.34
CA SER A 18 0.70 -4.04 -4.50
C SER A 18 -0.77 -3.77 -4.15
N GLU A 19 -1.38 -4.58 -3.28
CA GLU A 19 -2.74 -4.32 -2.81
C GLU A 19 -2.77 -3.13 -1.85
N VAL A 20 -1.79 -2.98 -0.96
CA VAL A 20 -1.65 -1.77 -0.13
C VAL A 20 -1.62 -0.51 -1.01
N GLY A 21 -0.84 -0.53 -2.09
CA GLY A 21 -0.80 0.58 -3.05
C GLY A 21 -2.15 0.84 -3.75
N ARG A 22 -2.87 -0.21 -4.15
CA ARG A 22 -4.22 -0.08 -4.70
C ARG A 22 -5.22 0.50 -3.69
N GLN A 23 -5.13 0.09 -2.43
CA GLN A 23 -5.97 0.63 -1.36
C GLN A 23 -5.69 2.12 -1.12
N ALA A 24 -4.42 2.52 -1.11
CA ALA A 24 -4.04 3.93 -0.99
C ALA A 24 -4.64 4.78 -2.13
N LEU A 25 -4.57 4.30 -3.37
CA LEU A 25 -5.18 4.96 -4.52
C LEU A 25 -6.71 5.04 -4.45
N ARG A 26 -7.38 3.99 -3.98
CA ARG A 26 -8.84 4.00 -3.79
C ARG A 26 -9.24 4.99 -2.69
N ALA A 27 -8.46 5.06 -1.61
CA ALA A 27 -8.70 5.96 -0.50
C ALA A 27 -8.45 7.43 -0.86
N SER A 28 -7.56 7.70 -1.82
CA SER A 28 -7.26 9.06 -2.30
C SER A 28 -8.23 9.60 -3.35
N LEU A 29 -9.35 8.92 -3.62
CA LEU A 29 -10.35 9.38 -4.58
C LEU A 29 -11.19 10.51 -3.98
N GLU A 30 -11.16 11.67 -4.63
CA GLU A 30 -11.97 12.82 -4.27
C GLU A 30 -13.04 13.12 -5.33
N THR A 31 -14.12 13.77 -4.91
CA THR A 31 -15.15 14.24 -5.84
C THR A 31 -14.72 15.60 -6.36
N LYS A 32 -14.35 15.67 -7.64
CA LYS A 32 -14.10 16.92 -8.35
C LYS A 32 -15.38 17.35 -9.06
N CYS A 33 -15.73 18.62 -8.99
CA CYS A 33 -16.92 19.18 -9.63
C CYS A 33 -16.55 20.39 -10.49
N LYS A 34 -17.18 20.49 -11.66
CA LYS A 34 -17.14 21.67 -12.53
C LYS A 34 -18.51 22.32 -12.58
N CYS A 35 -18.54 23.63 -12.38
CA CYS A 35 -19.77 24.41 -12.40
C CYS A 35 -20.08 24.94 -13.80
N HIS A 36 -21.37 24.91 -14.14
CA HIS A 36 -21.93 25.28 -15.44
C HIS A 36 -23.18 26.14 -15.22
N GLY A 37 -23.01 27.43 -14.95
CA GLY A 37 -24.11 28.35 -14.76
C GLY A 37 -23.80 29.73 -15.32
N VAL A 38 -24.83 30.55 -15.51
CA VAL A 38 -24.67 31.93 -15.99
C VAL A 38 -23.69 32.66 -15.07
N SER A 39 -22.73 33.37 -15.68
CA SER A 39 -21.66 34.09 -14.98
C SER A 39 -20.79 33.21 -14.06
N GLY A 40 -20.67 31.90 -14.34
CA GLY A 40 -19.85 30.99 -13.53
C GLY A 40 -20.55 30.47 -12.27
N SER A 41 -21.85 30.68 -12.13
CA SER A 41 -22.63 30.09 -11.03
C SER A 41 -22.62 28.55 -11.07
N CYS A 42 -22.85 27.92 -9.92
CA CYS A 42 -22.90 26.47 -9.77
C CYS A 42 -24.34 25.91 -9.75
N SER A 43 -25.29 26.61 -10.37
CA SER A 43 -26.70 26.17 -10.43
C SER A 43 -26.84 24.81 -11.12
N ILE A 44 -25.99 24.52 -12.11
CA ILE A 44 -25.75 23.19 -12.65
C ILE A 44 -24.26 22.88 -12.44
N ARG A 45 -23.94 21.65 -12.05
CA ARG A 45 -22.56 21.17 -11.96
C ARG A 45 -22.46 19.71 -12.35
N THR A 46 -21.32 19.35 -12.93
CA THR A 46 -20.97 17.97 -13.23
C THR A 46 -19.85 17.55 -12.30
N CYS A 47 -20.01 16.42 -11.63
CA CYS A 47 -19.02 15.89 -10.69
C CYS A 47 -18.54 14.50 -11.14
N TRP A 48 -17.28 14.20 -10.87
CA TRP A 48 -16.68 12.88 -11.10
C TRP A 48 -15.72 12.54 -9.96
N LYS A 49 -15.44 11.25 -9.78
CA LYS A 49 -14.37 10.81 -8.90
C LYS A 49 -13.04 10.95 -9.64
N GLY A 50 -12.13 11.73 -9.07
CA GLY A 50 -10.75 11.88 -9.55
C GLY A 50 -9.77 11.49 -8.45
N LEU A 51 -8.55 11.15 -8.83
CA LEU A 51 -7.47 11.04 -7.86
C LEU A 51 -7.10 12.45 -7.35
N GLN A 52 -6.69 12.51 -6.09
CA GLN A 52 -5.87 13.61 -5.57
C GLN A 52 -4.58 13.76 -6.38
N GLU A 53 -3.87 14.86 -6.14
CA GLU A 53 -2.57 15.08 -6.76
C GLU A 53 -1.59 13.97 -6.37
N LEU A 54 -0.71 13.61 -7.30
CA LEU A 54 0.22 12.50 -7.10
C LEU A 54 1.11 12.70 -5.86
N TRP A 55 1.42 13.96 -5.54
CA TRP A 55 2.20 14.34 -4.36
C TRP A 55 1.55 13.90 -3.05
N ASP A 56 0.22 14.03 -2.93
CA ASP A 56 -0.51 13.64 -1.72
C ASP A 56 -0.51 12.12 -1.56
N VAL A 57 -0.75 11.39 -2.66
CA VAL A 57 -0.70 9.92 -2.68
C VAL A 57 0.71 9.42 -2.36
N ALA A 58 1.74 10.06 -2.92
CA ALA A 58 3.13 9.72 -2.66
C ALA A 58 3.52 9.98 -1.20
N ALA A 59 3.03 11.06 -0.59
CA ALA A 59 3.26 11.38 0.81
C ALA A 59 2.62 10.34 1.75
N ASP A 60 1.39 9.90 1.45
CA ASP A 60 0.74 8.80 2.19
C ASP A 60 1.56 7.50 2.09
N LEU A 61 1.95 7.10 0.88
CA LEU A 61 2.77 5.91 0.66
C LEU A 61 4.14 6.01 1.34
N LYS A 62 4.76 7.18 1.36
CA LYS A 62 6.02 7.43 2.09
C LYS A 62 5.84 7.24 3.59
N THR A 63 4.73 7.72 4.15
CA THR A 63 4.42 7.52 5.58
C THR A 63 4.29 6.03 5.90
N ARG A 64 3.60 5.27 5.06
CA ARG A 64 3.50 3.79 5.19
C ARG A 64 4.85 3.10 5.04
N TYR A 65 5.71 3.60 4.15
CA TYR A 65 7.07 3.08 3.96
C TYR A 65 7.93 3.24 5.22
N LEU A 66 7.85 4.41 5.86
CA LEU A 66 8.57 4.69 7.10
C LEU A 66 8.07 3.86 8.28
N SER A 67 6.82 3.39 8.23
CA SER A 67 6.22 2.50 9.23
C SER A 67 6.14 1.03 8.79
N THR A 68 7.07 0.57 7.96
CA THR A 68 7.05 -0.81 7.43
C THR A 68 7.40 -1.86 8.49
N THR A 69 6.72 -3.01 8.43
CA THR A 69 7.01 -4.14 9.33
C THR A 69 7.89 -5.20 8.64
N LYS A 70 8.93 -5.65 9.35
CA LYS A 70 9.75 -6.78 8.93
C LYS A 70 9.00 -8.09 9.13
N VAL A 71 8.87 -8.85 8.05
CA VAL A 71 8.17 -10.14 8.05
C VAL A 71 9.11 -11.31 7.75
N VAL A 72 8.71 -12.49 8.18
CA VAL A 72 9.35 -13.77 7.86
C VAL A 72 8.33 -14.74 7.29
N HIS A 73 8.80 -15.66 6.44
CA HIS A 73 7.97 -16.68 5.84
C HIS A 73 7.94 -17.92 6.74
N ARG A 74 6.84 -18.12 7.47
CA ARG A 74 6.66 -19.27 8.37
C ARG A 74 5.55 -20.21 7.87
N PRO A 75 5.69 -21.53 8.07
CA PRO A 75 4.59 -22.46 7.91
C PRO A 75 3.55 -22.21 9.01
N MET A 76 2.28 -22.13 8.63
CA MET A 76 1.13 -22.04 9.53
C MET A 76 0.11 -23.08 9.06
N GLY A 77 0.10 -24.23 9.74
CA GLY A 77 -0.58 -25.43 9.26
C GLY A 77 -0.01 -25.92 7.92
N THR A 78 -0.89 -26.15 6.93
CA THR A 78 -0.51 -26.61 5.59
C THR A 78 -0.05 -25.49 4.66
N ARG A 79 -0.28 -24.23 5.02
CA ARG A 79 0.05 -23.05 4.21
C ARG A 79 1.27 -22.32 4.76
N LYS A 80 1.95 -21.56 3.91
CA LYS A 80 3.04 -20.68 4.33
C LYS A 80 2.57 -19.23 4.26
N HIS A 81 2.81 -18.49 5.32
CA HIS A 81 2.34 -17.12 5.50
C HIS A 81 3.50 -16.19 5.82
N LEU A 82 3.31 -14.90 5.51
CA LEU A 82 4.15 -13.83 6.00
C LEU A 82 3.63 -13.43 7.38
N VAL A 83 4.51 -13.50 8.37
CA VAL A 83 4.21 -13.12 9.76
C VAL A 83 5.25 -12.11 10.24
N PRO A 84 4.92 -11.21 11.18
CA PRO A 84 5.90 -10.34 11.82
C PRO A 84 7.10 -11.15 12.34
N LYS A 85 8.31 -10.61 12.17
CA LYS A 85 9.53 -11.28 12.64
C LYS A 85 9.51 -11.41 14.17
N ASP A 86 9.15 -10.34 14.85
CA ASP A 86 9.09 -10.28 16.31
C ASP A 86 7.66 -10.58 16.76
N LEU A 87 7.51 -11.57 17.64
CA LEU A 87 6.22 -12.16 18.02
C LEU A 87 5.39 -11.24 18.94
N ASP A 88 6.03 -10.28 19.60
CA ASP A 88 5.38 -9.27 20.44
C ASP A 88 4.77 -8.13 19.60
N ILE A 89 5.01 -8.13 18.29
CA ILE A 89 4.41 -7.14 17.38
C ILE A 89 3.01 -7.62 16.99
N ARG A 90 2.06 -6.67 17.04
CA ARG A 90 0.69 -6.85 16.53
C ARG A 90 0.70 -7.46 15.11
N PRO A 91 -0.37 -8.16 14.70
CA PRO A 91 -0.51 -8.61 13.32
C PRO A 91 -0.33 -7.46 12.31
N VAL A 92 0.26 -7.79 11.16
CA VAL A 92 0.39 -6.86 10.02
C VAL A 92 -1.01 -6.43 9.58
N LYS A 93 -1.22 -5.12 9.44
CA LYS A 93 -2.48 -4.59 8.90
C LYS A 93 -2.47 -4.72 7.37
N ASP A 94 -3.65 -4.92 6.79
CA ASP A 94 -3.82 -5.01 5.33
C ASP A 94 -3.43 -3.71 4.59
N SER A 95 -3.40 -2.58 5.31
CA SER A 95 -3.03 -1.26 4.80
C SER A 95 -1.55 -0.89 5.03
N GLU A 96 -0.76 -1.81 5.59
CA GLU A 96 0.63 -1.59 5.99
C GLU A 96 1.60 -2.27 5.03
N LEU A 97 2.68 -1.58 4.63
CA LEU A 97 3.71 -2.17 3.78
C LEU A 97 4.63 -3.10 4.59
N VAL A 98 5.11 -4.17 3.94
CA VAL A 98 6.00 -5.15 4.58
C VAL A 98 7.26 -5.43 3.78
N TYR A 99 8.31 -5.86 4.48
CA TYR A 99 9.59 -6.22 3.86
C TYR A 99 10.20 -7.49 4.46
N LEU A 100 10.93 -8.24 3.63
CA LEU A 100 11.60 -9.50 4.04
C LEU A 100 13.07 -9.29 4.43
N GLN A 101 13.76 -8.36 3.76
CA GLN A 101 15.20 -8.15 3.89
C GLN A 101 15.48 -6.68 4.18
N SER A 102 16.37 -6.43 5.15
CA SER A 102 16.83 -5.06 5.42
C SER A 102 17.55 -4.51 4.19
N SER A 103 17.36 -3.21 3.93
CA SER A 103 18.12 -2.51 2.91
C SER A 103 19.63 -2.57 3.19
N PRO A 104 20.48 -2.57 2.16
CA PRO A 104 21.92 -2.43 2.33
C PRO A 104 22.28 -1.03 2.86
N ASP A 105 23.53 -0.86 3.26
CA ASP A 105 24.10 0.48 3.45
C ASP A 105 24.20 1.18 2.09
N PHE A 106 23.84 2.46 2.06
CA PHE A 106 23.80 3.31 0.86
C PHE A 106 24.90 4.38 0.85
N CYS A 107 25.76 4.39 1.88
CA CYS A 107 26.89 5.30 2.00
C CYS A 107 28.05 4.95 1.06
#